data_AF-A0A3B3ZVY7-F1
#
_entry.id   AF-A0A3B3ZVY7-F1
#
_cell.length_a   1.000
_cell.length_b   1.000
_cell.length_c   1.000
_cell.angle_alpha   90.00
_cell.angle_beta   90.00
_cell.angle_gamma   90.00
#
_symmetry.space_group_name_H-M   'P 1'
#
loop_
_entity.id
_entity.type
_entity.pdbx_description
1 polymer ?
#
loop_
_entity_poly.entity_id
_entity_poly.type
_entity_poly.pdbx_seq_one_letter_code
_entity_poly.pdbx_strand_id
1 'polypeptide(L)'
;SKAGFLKSHHVYELIFTVPDVPTLGKDLSCSIPSSPIRRASYLKVNLTCEYKTHQEGVLQEELAVLTKGKRDSTLKVKLQAKVIDPHHGTPMLLEGVKCLGPVKDCHSKHCSKRI
;
A
#
# COMPACT_ATOMS: atom_id res chain seq x y z
N SER A 1 6.87 1.89 -9.39
CA SER A 1 5.48 2.38 -9.43
C SER A 1 5.38 3.69 -8.69
N LYS A 2 4.60 4.65 -9.22
CA LYS A 2 4.29 5.92 -8.54
C LYS A 2 2.82 5.87 -8.11
N ALA A 3 2.50 6.41 -6.93
CA ALA A 3 1.13 6.46 -6.41
C ALA A 3 0.47 7.85 -6.52
N GLY A 4 1.27 8.89 -6.79
CA GLY A 4 0.81 10.28 -6.83
C GLY A 4 0.90 10.95 -5.46
N PHE A 5 -0.07 11.83 -5.18
CA PHE A 5 -0.19 12.60 -3.95
C PHE A 5 -1.26 11.97 -3.05
N LEU A 6 -0.80 11.33 -1.97
CA LEU A 6 -1.64 10.65 -0.98
C LEU A 6 -1.84 11.56 0.23
N LYS A 7 -2.97 11.47 0.92
CA LYS A 7 -3.18 12.09 2.23
C LYS A 7 -2.67 11.17 3.34
N SER A 8 -2.00 11.73 4.34
CA SER A 8 -1.73 11.00 5.57
C SER A 8 -3.03 10.65 6.30
N HIS A 9 -2.98 9.67 7.22
CA HIS A 9 -4.15 9.15 7.95
C HIS A 9 -5.27 8.57 7.08
N HIS A 10 -4.98 8.18 5.84
CA HIS A 10 -5.90 7.49 4.96
C HIS A 10 -5.39 6.08 4.62
N VAL A 11 -6.34 5.21 4.28
CA VAL A 11 -6.08 3.89 3.75
C VAL A 11 -6.19 3.95 2.23
N TYR A 12 -5.21 3.38 1.55
CA TYR A 12 -5.21 3.26 0.09
C TYR A 12 -5.13 1.81 -0.32
N GLU A 13 -5.89 1.44 -1.35
CA GLU A 13 -5.66 0.25 -2.14
C GLU A 13 -4.80 0.64 -3.35
N LEU A 14 -3.73 -0.09 -3.60
CA LEU A 14 -2.86 0.11 -4.75
C LEU A 14 -2.81 -1.16 -5.56
N ILE A 15 -3.14 -1.05 -6.84
CA ILE A 15 -3.15 -2.13 -7.81
C ILE A 15 -2.05 -1.85 -8.83
N PHE A 16 -1.07 -2.73 -8.91
CA PHE A 16 0.02 -2.63 -9.88
C PHE A 16 0.01 -3.83 -10.80
N THR A 17 0.12 -3.59 -12.10
CA THR A 17 0.41 -4.67 -13.04
C THR A 17 1.87 -5.07 -12.93
N VAL A 18 2.10 -6.32 -12.56
CA VAL A 18 3.39 -6.98 -12.62
C VAL A 18 3.60 -7.42 -14.06
N PRO A 19 4.73 -7.06 -14.71
CA PRO A 19 5.03 -7.54 -16.05
C PRO A 19 5.02 -9.07 -16.07
N ASP A 20 4.53 -9.66 -17.15
CA ASP A 20 4.53 -11.11 -17.33
C ASP A 20 5.99 -11.60 -17.40
N VAL A 21 6.49 -12.13 -16.28
CA VAL A 21 7.82 -12.72 -16.21
C VAL A 21 7.64 -14.23 -16.34
N PRO A 22 8.21 -14.89 -17.38
CA PRO A 22 8.03 -16.32 -17.62
C PRO A 22 8.41 -17.25 -16.46
N THR A 23 9.19 -16.74 -15.49
CA THR A 23 9.62 -17.46 -14.29
C THR A 23 8.67 -17.31 -13.10
N LEU A 24 7.64 -16.47 -13.22
CA LEU A 24 6.68 -16.17 -12.17
C LEU A 24 5.71 -17.35 -12.04
N GLY A 25 5.93 -18.19 -11.03
CA GLY A 25 4.98 -19.26 -10.72
C GLY A 25 3.61 -18.70 -10.33
N LYS A 26 2.58 -19.56 -10.38
CA LYS A 26 1.18 -19.15 -10.14
C LYS A 26 0.93 -18.71 -8.69
N ASP A 27 1.79 -19.11 -7.75
CA ASP A 27 1.68 -18.81 -6.33
C ASP A 27 2.79 -17.87 -5.88
N LEU A 28 2.40 -16.68 -5.42
CA LEU A 28 3.31 -15.66 -4.90
C LEU A 28 3.01 -15.41 -3.42
N SER A 29 4.05 -15.29 -2.60
CA SER A 29 3.95 -14.85 -1.21
C SER A 29 4.74 -13.57 -1.03
N CYS A 30 4.09 -12.52 -0.54
CA CYS A 30 4.76 -11.27 -0.21
C CYS A 30 5.21 -11.31 1.26
N SER A 31 6.51 -11.13 1.52
CA SER A 31 7.01 -10.92 2.88
C SER A 31 7.38 -9.45 3.02
N ILE A 32 6.68 -8.73 3.91
CA ILE A 32 6.86 -7.29 4.09
C ILE A 32 7.21 -7.00 5.55
N PRO A 33 8.49 -6.92 5.92
CA PRO A 33 8.88 -6.49 7.26
C PRO A 33 8.58 -5.00 7.41
N SER A 34 7.77 -4.65 8.42
CA SER A 34 7.54 -3.28 8.94
C SER A 34 7.27 -2.16 7.94
N SER A 35 6.52 -2.41 6.85
CA SER A 35 6.09 -1.37 5.90
C SER A 35 4.67 -0.86 6.23
N PRO A 36 4.34 0.40 5.89
CA PRO A 36 2.96 0.88 5.82
C PRO A 36 2.09 0.09 4.84
N ILE A 37 2.68 -0.76 3.99
CA ILE A 37 1.99 -1.76 3.19
C ILE A 37 1.62 -2.97 4.07
N ARG A 38 0.33 -3.17 4.35
CA ARG A 38 -0.15 -4.15 5.35
C ARG A 38 -0.64 -5.48 4.78
N ARG A 39 -1.08 -5.51 3.54
CA ARG A 39 -1.63 -6.70 2.88
C ARG A 39 -1.26 -6.64 1.41
N ALA A 40 -0.87 -7.76 0.82
CA ALA A 40 -0.61 -7.87 -0.61
C ALA A 40 -1.22 -9.17 -1.17
N SER A 41 -1.94 -9.09 -2.29
CA SER A 41 -2.48 -10.26 -3.01
C SER A 41 -2.17 -10.18 -4.51
N TYR A 42 -2.02 -11.34 -5.15
CA TYR A 42 -1.74 -11.43 -6.59
C TYR A 42 -2.86 -12.16 -7.32
N LEU A 43 -3.45 -11.53 -8.33
CA LEU A 43 -4.43 -12.14 -9.23
C LEU A 43 -4.06 -11.84 -10.69
N LYS A 44 -3.72 -12.89 -11.44
CA LYS A 44 -3.52 -12.91 -12.91
C LYS A 44 -2.46 -11.97 -13.53
N VAL A 45 -1.91 -11.01 -12.79
CA VAL A 45 -0.79 -10.08 -13.07
C VAL A 45 -0.83 -8.91 -12.07
N ASN A 46 -1.91 -8.75 -11.30
CA ASN A 46 -2.10 -7.57 -10.46
C ASN A 46 -1.67 -7.83 -9.02
N LEU A 47 -0.79 -6.98 -8.51
CA LEU A 47 -0.43 -6.88 -7.10
C LEU A 47 -1.32 -5.83 -6.44
N THR A 48 -2.20 -6.25 -5.54
CA THR A 48 -3.07 -5.36 -4.76
C THR A 48 -2.52 -5.22 -3.35
N CYS A 49 -2.31 -3.99 -2.86
CA CYS A 49 -1.86 -3.78 -1.49
C CYS A 49 -2.50 -2.62 -0.73
N GLU A 50 -2.56 -2.72 0.60
CA GLU A 50 -3.10 -1.69 1.49
C GLU A 50 -1.97 -0.79 2.01
N TYR A 51 -2.00 0.53 1.78
CA TYR A 51 -1.01 1.50 2.25
C TYR A 51 -1.59 2.46 3.30
N LYS A 52 -0.87 2.60 4.43
CA LYS A 52 -1.23 3.46 5.58
C LYS A 52 -0.02 4.21 6.11
N THR A 53 0.03 5.53 5.98
CA THR A 53 1.13 6.33 6.52
C THR A 53 0.66 7.58 7.24
N HIS A 54 1.43 7.97 8.26
CA HIS A 54 1.29 9.20 9.03
C HIS A 54 2.38 10.22 8.70
N GLN A 55 3.40 9.81 7.94
CA GLN A 55 4.56 10.64 7.65
C GLN A 55 4.37 11.42 6.35
N GLU A 56 4.48 12.74 6.42
CA GLU A 56 4.46 13.64 5.26
C GLU A 56 5.77 13.62 4.47
N GLY A 57 5.68 14.03 3.20
CA GLY A 57 6.84 14.17 2.31
C GLY A 57 6.89 13.09 1.23
N VAL A 58 8.04 12.97 0.56
CA VAL A 58 8.23 11.97 -0.50
C VAL A 58 8.70 10.67 0.15
N LEU A 59 7.89 9.63 0.05
CA LEU A 59 8.17 8.28 0.54
C LEU A 59 8.51 7.34 -0.61
N GLN A 60 9.54 6.53 -0.41
CA GLN A 60 9.96 5.50 -1.35
C GLN A 60 10.17 4.18 -0.62
N GLU A 61 9.44 3.14 -1.04
CA GLU A 61 9.48 1.83 -0.41
C GLU A 61 9.80 0.75 -1.43
N GLU A 62 10.55 -0.26 -1.00
CA GLU A 62 10.85 -1.45 -1.81
C GLU A 62 10.13 -2.66 -1.19
N LEU A 63 9.31 -3.31 -2.01
CA LEU A 63 8.60 -4.53 -1.69
C LEU A 63 9.25 -5.71 -2.42
N ALA A 64 9.64 -6.74 -1.66
CA ALA A 64 10.09 -8.01 -2.21
C ALA A 64 8.91 -8.99 -2.30
N VAL A 65 8.54 -9.37 -3.52
CA VAL A 65 7.53 -10.40 -3.81
C VAL A 65 8.27 -11.70 -4.10
N LEU A 66 8.10 -12.69 -3.24
CA LEU A 66 8.66 -14.02 -3.46
C LEU A 66 7.73 -14.82 -4.36
N THR A 67 8.32 -15.44 -5.37
CA THR A 67 7.61 -16.18 -6.39
C THR A 67 7.90 -17.65 -6.23
N LYS A 68 6.89 -18.47 -5.94
CA LYS A 68 7.07 -19.92 -5.85
C LYS A 68 6.80 -20.54 -7.21
N GLY A 69 7.86 -21.07 -7.82
CA GLY A 69 7.82 -21.68 -9.15
C GLY A 69 8.81 -22.85 -9.24
N LYS A 70 9.17 -23.27 -10.47
CA LYS A 70 10.23 -24.30 -10.65
C LYS A 70 11.59 -23.89 -10.07
N ARG A 71 11.83 -22.58 -9.98
CA ARG A 71 12.90 -21.94 -9.24
C ARG A 71 12.28 -20.79 -8.48
N ASP A 72 12.55 -20.71 -7.18
CA ASP A 72 12.15 -19.53 -6.42
C ASP A 72 12.87 -18.31 -6.98
N SER A 73 12.12 -17.22 -7.13
CA SER A 73 12.67 -15.95 -7.59
C SER A 73 12.05 -14.80 -6.79
N THR A 74 12.74 -13.66 -6.75
CA THR A 74 12.28 -12.50 -6.00
C THR A 74 12.09 -11.34 -6.96
N LEU A 75 10.85 -10.85 -7.05
CA LEU A 75 10.53 -9.62 -7.75
C LEU A 75 10.62 -8.45 -6.77
N LYS A 76 11.35 -7.39 -7.15
CA LYS A 76 11.41 -6.15 -6.38
C LYS A 76 10.49 -5.10 -6.99
N VAL A 77 9.54 -4.63 -6.20
CA VAL A 77 8.60 -3.57 -6.58
C VAL A 77 8.93 -2.32 -5.78
N LYS A 78 9.31 -1.23 -6.45
CA LYS A 78 9.50 0.07 -5.79
C LYS A 78 8.20 0.88 -5.85
N LEU A 79 7.72 1.35 -4.71
CA LEU A 79 6.62 2.28 -4.57
C LEU A 79 7.17 3.67 -4.25
N GLN A 80 6.70 4.70 -4.95
CA GLN A 80 6.97 6.10 -4.64
C GLN A 80 5.65 6.84 -4.46
N ALA A 81 5.51 7.56 -3.35
CA ALA A 81 4.35 8.39 -3.05
C ALA A 81 4.81 9.75 -2.49
N LYS A 82 4.04 10.81 -2.77
CA LYS A 82 4.16 12.06 -2.01
C LYS A 82 2.99 12.14 -1.05
N VAL A 83 3.26 12.20 0.23
CA VAL A 83 2.25 12.31 1.28
C VAL A 83 2.07 13.77 1.66
N ILE A 84 0.83 14.21 1.68
CA ILE A 84 0.41 15.56 2.07
C ILE A 84 -0.36 15.49 3.41
N ASP A 85 -0.33 16.60 4.15
CA ASP A 85 -1.14 16.78 5.37
C ASP A 85 -2.64 16.53 5.09
N PRO A 86 -3.42 15.97 6.04
CA PRO A 86 -4.83 15.63 5.82
C PRO A 86 -5.70 16.85 5.49
N HIS A 87 -5.36 18.01 6.06
CA HIS A 87 -6.04 19.30 5.90
C HIS A 87 -5.57 20.07 4.67
N HIS A 88 -4.51 19.61 3.98
CA HIS A 88 -3.97 20.30 2.81
C HIS A 88 -4.26 19.57 1.51
N GLY A 89 -4.79 20.34 0.56
CA GLY A 89 -4.94 19.95 -0.83
C GLY A 89 -5.94 18.81 -1.09
N THR A 90 -6.14 18.55 -2.38
CA THR A 90 -6.89 17.40 -2.87
C THR A 90 -5.90 16.31 -3.28
N PRO A 91 -6.09 15.04 -2.88
CA PRO A 91 -5.20 13.96 -3.31
C PRO A 91 -5.21 13.87 -4.84
N MET A 92 -4.05 13.62 -5.43
CA MET A 92 -3.92 13.34 -6.86
C MET A 92 -3.47 11.89 -7.01
N LEU A 93 -4.43 10.99 -7.14
CA LEU A 93 -4.18 9.56 -7.23
C LEU A 93 -3.84 9.19 -8.66
N LEU A 94 -2.80 8.37 -8.83
CA LEU A 94 -2.49 7.78 -10.12
C LEU A 94 -3.36 6.54 -10.40
N GLU A 95 -3.31 6.06 -11.64
CA GLU A 95 -4.00 4.84 -12.04
C GLU A 95 -3.66 3.66 -11.10
N GLY A 96 -4.68 2.86 -10.79
CA GLY A 96 -4.55 1.73 -9.87
C GLY A 96 -4.54 2.11 -8.39
N VAL A 97 -4.55 3.40 -8.03
CA VAL A 97 -4.60 3.85 -6.63
C VAL A 97 -6.00 4.31 -6.26
N LYS A 98 -6.58 3.70 -5.23
CA LYS A 98 -7.91 4.01 -4.71
C LYS A 98 -7.83 4.39 -3.24
N CYS A 99 -8.37 5.54 -2.88
CA CYS A 99 -8.54 5.90 -1.47
C CYS A 99 -9.74 5.14 -0.89
N LEU A 100 -9.53 4.39 0.19
CA LEU A 100 -10.58 3.70 0.94
C LEU A 100 -11.16 4.56 2.07
N GLY A 101 -10.56 5.72 2.33
CA GLY A 101 -11.01 6.69 3.33
C GLY A 101 -10.03 6.85 4.49
N PRO A 102 -10.37 7.71 5.47
CA PRO A 102 -9.54 7.93 6.65
C PRO A 102 -9.44 6.67 7.50
N VAL A 103 -8.31 6.50 8.19
CA VAL A 103 -8.13 5.48 9.22
C VAL A 103 -9.12 5.78 10.33
N LYS A 104 -9.99 4.82 10.65
CA LYS A 104 -10.87 4.92 11.82
C LYS A 104 -10.06 4.63 13.06
N ASP A 105 -9.72 5.65 13.82
CA ASP A 105 -9.23 5.47 15.18
C ASP A 105 -10.40 5.01 16.07
N CYS A 106 -10.24 3.88 16.75
CA CYS A 106 -11.22 3.37 17.73
C CYS A 106 -11.17 4.17 19.04
N HIS A 107 -11.20 5.51 18.99
CA HIS A 107 -11.20 6.37 20.18
C HIS A 107 -12.29 7.44 20.09
N SER A 108 -13.52 7.04 20.40
CA SER A 108 -14.63 7.90 20.84
C SER A 108 -15.65 6.96 21.51
N LYS A 109 -15.86 6.89 22.82
CA LYS A 109 -15.90 7.97 23.82
C LYS A 109 -15.49 7.49 25.22
N HIS A 110 -14.66 8.28 25.90
CA HIS A 110 -14.77 8.43 27.36
C HIS A 110 -15.06 9.90 27.68
N CYS A 111 -16.27 10.19 28.16
CA CYS A 111 -16.68 11.32 29.02
C CYS A 111 -18.23 11.36 29.04
N SER A 112 -18.98 11.47 30.13
CA SER A 112 -18.78 11.50 31.60
C SER A 112 -20.15 11.11 32.21
N LYS A 113 -20.26 10.57 33.42
CA LYS A 113 -20.56 11.38 34.62
C LYS A 113 -20.28 10.57 35.89
N ARG A 114 -19.39 11.09 36.74
CA ARG A 114 -19.46 10.89 38.19
C ARG A 114 -20.75 11.55 38.69
N ILE A 115 -21.57 10.80 39.43
CA ILE A 115 -22.15 11.06 40.76
C ILE A 115 -22.89 9.78 41.13
#